data_AF-A0A934EDA2-F1
#
_entry.id   AF-A0A934EDA2-F1
#
_cell.length_a   1.000
_cell.length_b   1.000
_cell.length_c   1.000
_cell.angle_alpha   90.00
_cell.angle_beta   90.00
_cell.angle_gamma   90.00
#
_symmetry.space_group_name_H-M   'P 1'
#
loop_
_entity.id
_entity.type
_entity.pdbx_description
1 polymer ?
#
loop_
_entity_poly.entity_id
_entity_poly.type
_entity_poly.pdbx_seq_one_letter_code
_entity_poly.pdbx_strand_id
1 'polypeptide(L)'
;GTSFGLNTPWWTSIVGFSHVHWVFGWWEWMIVILFMTANVWRGKPWSAIALPQPARGLVSFGLIIIGGYIMATICVKLIPLWLGDVLHHMDKDAEKLRFMWYHAAEIAGFTLIPFLAWHHYFDDMVPMDDVDSWAGFGFRTIGVIVLCVINYAIFYHGDFGSWGLGNPHWGHKFVHGESLIWNFWWIIPLLWNEWFFHKWPFYEHKHH
;
A
#
# COMPACT_ATOMS: atom_id res chain seq x y z
N GLY A 1 32.97 2.77 25.81
CA GLY A 1 31.63 2.87 26.40
C GLY A 1 30.92 1.56 26.18
N THR A 2 30.46 0.91 27.24
CA THR A 2 29.72 -0.35 27.20
C THR A 2 28.23 -0.07 27.04
N SER A 3 27.69 -0.21 25.84
CA SER A 3 26.25 -0.35 25.64
C SER A 3 25.93 -1.11 24.34
N PHE A 4 25.91 -2.44 24.41
CA PHE A 4 25.16 -3.25 23.45
C PHE A 4 23.98 -3.84 24.20
N GLY A 5 22.88 -3.08 24.22
CA GLY A 5 21.58 -3.67 24.49
C GLY A 5 21.24 -4.57 23.31
N LEU A 6 21.59 -5.85 23.41
CA LEU A 6 21.05 -6.95 22.60
C LEU A 6 19.56 -7.13 22.93
N ASN A 7 18.75 -6.08 22.75
CA ASN A 7 17.31 -6.23 22.84
C ASN A 7 16.87 -7.02 21.62
N THR A 8 16.43 -8.25 21.85
CA THR A 8 15.70 -9.00 20.84
C THR A 8 14.44 -8.19 20.50
N PRO A 9 14.12 -8.03 19.20
CA PRO A 9 12.94 -7.27 18.83
C PRO A 9 11.68 -7.82 19.51
N TRP A 10 10.86 -6.95 20.09
CA TRP A 10 9.70 -7.34 20.89
C TRP A 10 8.70 -8.22 20.12
N TRP A 11 8.64 -8.08 18.80
CA TRP A 11 7.77 -8.88 17.95
C TRP A 11 8.28 -10.32 17.74
N THR A 12 9.54 -10.61 18.05
CA THR A 12 10.11 -11.96 17.91
C THR A 12 9.33 -12.99 18.74
N SER A 13 8.85 -12.61 19.93
CA SER A 13 8.03 -13.49 20.78
C SER A 13 6.62 -13.73 20.25
N ILE A 14 6.15 -12.89 19.31
CA ILE A 14 4.81 -12.97 18.73
C ILE A 14 4.84 -13.82 17.46
N VAL A 15 5.84 -13.60 16.60
CA VAL A 15 5.86 -14.18 15.24
C VAL A 15 7.06 -15.09 14.97
N GLY A 16 7.99 -15.23 15.91
CA GLY A 16 9.19 -16.07 15.75
C GLY A 16 10.20 -15.55 14.72
N PHE A 17 10.02 -14.32 14.23
CA PHE A 17 10.83 -13.71 13.18
C PHE A 17 11.26 -12.30 13.59
N SER A 18 12.57 -12.07 13.71
CA SER A 18 13.14 -10.85 14.28
C SER A 18 13.45 -9.76 13.24
N HIS A 19 13.29 -10.03 11.94
CA HIS A 19 13.66 -9.07 10.92
C HIS A 19 12.66 -7.89 10.84
N VAL A 20 13.18 -6.68 10.64
CA VAL A 20 12.37 -5.45 10.57
C VAL A 20 11.38 -5.44 9.40
N HIS A 21 11.64 -6.21 8.34
CA HIS A 21 10.74 -6.30 7.18
C HIS A 21 9.34 -6.82 7.54
N TRP A 22 9.23 -7.61 8.62
CA TRP A 22 7.91 -7.97 9.15
C TRP A 22 7.13 -6.75 9.63
N VAL A 23 7.79 -5.91 10.44
CA VAL A 23 7.21 -4.64 10.90
C VAL A 23 6.89 -3.76 9.71
N PHE A 24 7.78 -3.73 8.72
CA PHE A 24 7.61 -2.91 7.52
C PHE A 24 6.38 -3.31 6.69
N GLY A 25 6.24 -4.60 6.37
CA GLY A 25 5.06 -5.09 5.66
C GLY A 25 3.76 -4.85 6.42
N TRP A 26 3.76 -5.07 7.73
CA TRP A 26 2.60 -4.80 8.58
C TRP A 26 2.25 -3.29 8.62
N TRP A 27 3.25 -2.46 8.88
CA TRP A 27 3.12 -1.01 9.02
C TRP A 27 2.62 -0.35 7.73
N GLU A 28 3.15 -0.74 6.56
CA GLU A 28 2.69 -0.19 5.29
C GLU A 28 1.19 -0.47 5.05
N TRP A 29 0.71 -1.67 5.37
CA TRP A 29 -0.73 -1.96 5.28
C TRP A 29 -1.57 -1.19 6.30
N MET A 30 -1.03 -0.87 7.49
CA MET A 30 -1.70 0.04 8.42
C MET A 30 -1.87 1.44 7.83
N ILE A 31 -0.82 1.97 7.18
CA ILE A 31 -0.86 3.27 6.49
C ILE A 31 -1.89 3.24 5.37
N VAL A 32 -1.86 2.22 4.52
CA VAL A 32 -2.82 2.09 3.41
C VAL A 32 -4.26 2.09 3.94
N ILE A 33 -4.59 1.28 4.94
CA ILE A 33 -5.94 1.25 5.51
C ILE A 33 -6.33 2.61 6.10
N LEU A 34 -5.42 3.28 6.81
CA LEU A 34 -5.64 4.60 7.39
C LEU A 34 -5.88 5.66 6.30
N PHE A 35 -5.09 5.67 5.24
CA PHE A 35 -5.19 6.66 4.17
C PHE A 35 -6.38 6.39 3.26
N MET A 36 -6.64 5.12 2.93
CA MET A 36 -7.87 4.70 2.26
C MET A 36 -9.08 5.18 3.04
N THR A 37 -9.09 5.03 4.36
CA THR A 37 -10.17 5.53 5.23
C THR A 37 -10.43 7.02 5.04
N ALA A 38 -9.37 7.84 5.14
CA ALA A 38 -9.49 9.29 5.13
C ALA A 38 -9.82 9.85 3.74
N ASN A 39 -9.33 9.19 2.69
CA ASN A 39 -9.49 9.62 1.30
C ASN A 39 -10.67 8.86 0.67
N VAL A 40 -10.37 7.70 0.10
CA VAL A 40 -11.25 6.99 -0.82
C VAL A 40 -12.48 6.34 -0.13
N TRP A 41 -12.37 5.88 1.10
CA TRP A 41 -13.47 5.21 1.81
C TRP A 41 -14.39 6.15 2.57
N ARG A 42 -14.04 7.46 2.64
CA ARG A 42 -14.88 8.49 3.26
C ARG A 42 -15.34 8.10 4.67
N GLY A 43 -14.38 7.64 5.49
CA GLY A 43 -14.60 7.25 6.88
C GLY A 43 -15.18 5.85 7.11
N LYS A 44 -15.47 5.07 6.05
CA LYS A 44 -15.87 3.66 6.18
C LYS A 44 -14.66 2.72 6.31
N PRO A 45 -14.83 1.56 6.96
CA PRO A 45 -16.06 1.06 7.60
C PRO A 45 -16.30 1.66 9.01
N TRP A 46 -15.41 2.50 9.52
CA TRP A 46 -15.44 2.97 10.91
C TRP A 46 -16.64 3.86 11.25
N SER A 47 -17.28 4.46 10.26
CA SER A 47 -18.55 5.17 10.42
C SER A 47 -19.67 4.30 11.02
N ALA A 48 -19.55 2.96 10.96
CA ALA A 48 -20.49 2.03 11.61
C ALA A 48 -20.35 1.98 13.15
N ILE A 49 -19.26 2.49 13.71
CA ILE A 49 -18.99 2.42 15.15
C ILE A 49 -19.78 3.52 15.88
N ALA A 50 -20.84 3.13 16.58
CA ALA A 50 -21.69 4.02 17.37
C ALA A 50 -21.10 4.38 18.75
N LEU A 51 -19.82 4.76 18.79
CA LEU A 51 -19.15 5.27 20.00
C LEU A 51 -18.88 6.77 19.88
N PRO A 52 -18.90 7.53 20.99
CA PRO A 52 -18.44 8.92 21.00
C PRO A 52 -16.92 9.00 20.87
N GLN A 53 -16.40 10.19 20.55
CA GLN A 53 -14.97 10.45 20.66
C GLN A 53 -14.57 10.59 22.14
N PRO A 54 -13.36 10.16 22.54
CA PRO A 54 -12.28 9.60 21.71
C PRO A 54 -12.38 8.08 21.48
N ALA A 55 -13.36 7.40 22.10
CA ALA A 55 -13.45 5.93 22.08
C ALA A 55 -13.57 5.37 20.65
N ARG A 56 -14.32 6.04 19.76
CA ARG A 56 -14.40 5.66 18.34
C ARG A 56 -13.03 5.64 17.68
N GLY A 57 -12.21 6.67 17.90
CA GLY A 57 -10.85 6.76 17.37
C GLY A 57 -9.96 5.62 17.86
N LEU A 58 -10.00 5.33 19.17
CA LEU A 58 -9.23 4.24 19.77
C LEU A 58 -9.61 2.86 19.21
N VAL A 59 -10.91 2.58 19.08
CA VAL A 59 -11.39 1.32 18.50
C VAL A 59 -10.98 1.20 17.04
N SER A 60 -11.15 2.28 16.25
CA SER A 60 -10.77 2.30 14.83
C SER A 60 -9.27 2.07 14.65
N PHE A 61 -8.44 2.68 15.52
CA PHE A 61 -6.99 2.46 15.51
C PHE A 61 -6.62 1.00 15.79
N GLY A 62 -7.24 0.38 16.79
CA GLY A 62 -7.05 -1.06 17.05
C GLY A 62 -7.43 -1.94 15.86
N LEU A 63 -8.54 -1.61 15.18
CA LEU A 63 -8.97 -2.33 13.97
C LEU A 63 -8.03 -2.11 12.78
N ILE A 64 -7.44 -0.93 12.63
CA ILE A 64 -6.42 -0.66 11.60
C ILE A 64 -5.15 -1.48 11.85
N ILE A 65 -4.69 -1.54 13.11
CA ILE A 65 -3.53 -2.36 13.51
C ILE A 65 -3.79 -3.84 13.13
N ILE A 66 -4.94 -4.38 13.52
CA ILE A 66 -5.31 -5.78 13.24
C ILE A 66 -5.49 -5.99 11.72
N GLY A 67 -6.22 -5.10 11.06
CA GLY A 67 -6.49 -5.18 9.62
C GLY A 67 -5.20 -5.13 8.80
N GLY A 68 -4.26 -4.26 9.16
CA GLY A 68 -2.95 -4.18 8.51
C GLY A 68 -2.18 -5.49 8.63
N TYR A 69 -2.20 -6.13 9.80
CA TYR A 69 -1.53 -7.41 10.01
C TYR A 69 -2.15 -8.53 9.18
N ILE A 70 -3.49 -8.59 9.15
CA ILE A 70 -4.24 -9.56 8.36
C ILE A 70 -3.91 -9.40 6.88
N MET A 71 -3.96 -8.17 6.35
CA MET A 71 -3.66 -7.90 4.95
C MET A 71 -2.23 -8.27 4.58
N ALA A 72 -1.25 -7.84 5.37
CA ALA A 72 0.16 -8.20 5.14
C ALA A 72 0.36 -9.72 5.15
N THR A 73 -0.28 -10.44 6.08
CA THR A 73 -0.21 -11.90 6.17
C THR A 73 -0.87 -12.58 4.96
N ILE A 74 -2.00 -12.06 4.49
CA ILE A 74 -2.64 -12.54 3.25
C ILE A 74 -1.68 -12.37 2.08
N CYS A 75 -1.06 -11.20 1.91
CA CYS A 75 -0.07 -10.98 0.85
C CYS A 75 1.10 -11.98 0.95
N VAL A 76 1.71 -12.12 2.13
CA VAL A 76 2.82 -13.08 2.36
C VAL A 76 2.43 -14.51 1.96
N LYS A 77 1.20 -14.94 2.26
CA LYS A 77 0.71 -16.27 1.89
C LYS A 77 0.39 -16.43 0.41
N LEU A 78 0.01 -15.35 -0.26
CA LEU A 78 -0.37 -15.37 -1.68
C LEU A 78 0.81 -15.17 -2.62
N ILE A 79 1.86 -14.45 -2.23
CA ILE A 79 3.06 -14.18 -3.05
C ILE A 79 3.62 -15.42 -3.77
N PRO A 80 3.74 -16.60 -3.12
CA PRO A 80 4.24 -17.81 -3.80
C PRO A 80 3.44 -18.24 -5.02
N LEU A 81 2.17 -17.81 -5.17
CA LEU A 81 1.32 -18.18 -6.30
C LEU A 81 1.79 -17.61 -7.64
N TRP A 82 2.52 -16.49 -7.64
CA TRP A 82 3.05 -15.88 -8.88
C TRP A 82 4.55 -15.58 -8.85
N LEU A 83 5.20 -15.66 -7.68
CA LEU A 83 6.66 -15.48 -7.53
C LEU A 83 7.38 -16.78 -7.13
N GLY A 84 6.79 -17.95 -7.36
CA GLY A 84 7.40 -19.24 -7.06
C GLY A 84 8.85 -19.35 -7.57
N ASP A 85 9.09 -18.99 -8.83
CA ASP A 85 10.43 -19.04 -9.44
C ASP A 85 11.43 -18.12 -8.72
N VAL A 86 11.04 -16.90 -8.36
CA VAL A 86 11.92 -15.97 -7.63
C VAL A 86 12.29 -16.56 -6.26
N LEU A 87 11.32 -17.15 -5.57
CA LEU A 87 11.51 -17.78 -4.26
C LEU A 87 12.36 -19.06 -4.34
N HIS A 88 12.30 -19.80 -5.45
CA HIS A 88 13.11 -21.01 -5.68
C HIS A 88 14.61 -20.71 -5.75
N HIS A 89 14.99 -19.49 -6.15
CA HIS A 89 16.39 -19.05 -6.19
C HIS A 89 16.91 -18.53 -4.85
N MET A 90 16.11 -18.56 -3.79
CA MET A 90 16.53 -18.19 -2.43
C MET A 90 16.75 -19.44 -1.59
N ASP A 91 17.97 -19.68 -1.12
CA ASP A 91 18.31 -20.94 -0.45
C ASP A 91 17.76 -21.04 0.99
N LYS A 92 17.61 -19.91 1.68
CA LYS A 92 17.26 -19.88 3.10
C LYS A 92 15.80 -19.50 3.31
N ASP A 93 15.08 -20.28 4.10
CA ASP A 93 13.67 -19.97 4.42
C ASP A 93 13.50 -18.64 5.16
N ALA A 94 14.46 -18.27 6.01
CA ALA A 94 14.47 -16.96 6.65
C ALA A 94 14.61 -15.80 5.64
N GLU A 95 15.33 -16.03 4.53
CA GLU A 95 15.50 -15.04 3.47
C GLU A 95 14.26 -14.95 2.57
N LYS A 96 13.64 -16.08 2.24
CA LYS A 96 12.32 -16.12 1.58
C LYS A 96 11.29 -15.37 2.39
N LEU A 97 11.21 -15.63 3.70
CA LEU A 97 10.27 -14.97 4.58
C LEU A 97 10.54 -13.47 4.65
N ARG A 98 11.81 -13.06 4.79
CA ARG A 98 12.22 -11.65 4.74
C ARG A 98 11.78 -10.97 3.44
N PHE A 99 11.98 -11.63 2.31
CA PHE A 99 11.57 -11.14 1.00
C PHE A 99 10.05 -10.99 0.91
N MET A 100 9.29 -12.02 1.29
CA MET A 100 7.82 -11.97 1.21
C MET A 100 7.22 -10.86 2.07
N TRP A 101 7.77 -10.60 3.27
CA TRP A 101 7.30 -9.49 4.12
C TRP A 101 7.64 -8.12 3.53
N TYR A 102 8.82 -7.97 2.94
CA TYR A 102 9.18 -6.75 2.22
C TYR A 102 8.28 -6.54 1.00
N HIS A 103 8.08 -7.60 0.21
CA HIS A 103 7.25 -7.55 -0.98
C HIS A 103 5.77 -7.33 -0.65
N ALA A 104 5.29 -7.78 0.52
CA ALA A 104 3.97 -7.40 1.04
C ALA A 104 3.85 -5.88 1.30
N ALA A 105 4.93 -5.24 1.76
CA ALA A 105 5.02 -3.78 1.87
C ALA A 105 5.03 -3.11 0.49
N GLU A 106 5.75 -3.67 -0.48
CA GLU A 106 5.72 -3.18 -1.87
C GLU A 106 4.31 -3.23 -2.47
N ILE A 107 3.57 -4.33 -2.28
CA ILE A 107 2.17 -4.45 -2.73
C ILE A 107 1.29 -3.37 -2.07
N ALA A 108 1.47 -3.08 -0.77
CA ALA A 108 0.80 -1.95 -0.13
C ALA A 108 1.17 -0.62 -0.82
N GLY A 109 2.44 -0.40 -1.12
CA GLY A 109 2.93 0.74 -1.89
C GLY A 109 2.24 0.90 -3.26
N PHE A 110 1.99 -0.20 -3.97
CA PHE A 110 1.29 -0.17 -5.26
C PHE A 110 -0.17 0.29 -5.18
N THR A 111 -0.77 0.32 -3.98
CA THR A 111 -2.11 0.89 -3.77
C THR A 111 -2.09 2.42 -3.69
N LEU A 112 -0.94 3.03 -3.33
CA LEU A 112 -0.82 4.46 -3.03
C LEU A 112 -1.21 5.33 -4.23
N ILE A 113 -0.56 5.11 -5.38
CA ILE A 113 -0.86 5.86 -6.60
C ILE A 113 -2.34 5.70 -7.00
N PRO A 114 -2.91 4.48 -7.09
CA PRO A 114 -4.33 4.29 -7.36
C PRO A 114 -5.26 5.07 -6.46
N PHE A 115 -5.16 4.96 -5.14
CA PHE A 115 -6.13 5.62 -4.27
C PHE A 115 -5.93 7.13 -4.21
N LEU A 116 -4.69 7.62 -4.31
CA LEU A 116 -4.44 9.05 -4.36
C LEU A 116 -4.91 9.65 -5.68
N ALA A 117 -4.66 8.99 -6.81
CA ALA A 117 -5.23 9.41 -8.08
C ALA A 117 -6.76 9.39 -8.05
N TRP A 118 -7.36 8.32 -7.49
CA TRP A 118 -8.81 8.21 -7.36
C TRP A 118 -9.42 9.36 -6.55
N HIS A 119 -8.82 9.69 -5.42
CA HIS A 119 -9.29 10.77 -4.57
C HIS A 119 -9.02 12.15 -5.19
N HIS A 120 -7.78 12.42 -5.57
CA HIS A 120 -7.32 13.76 -5.95
C HIS A 120 -7.63 14.12 -7.40
N TYR A 121 -7.71 13.17 -8.34
CA TYR A 121 -7.99 13.46 -9.75
C TYR A 121 -9.38 13.04 -10.18
N PHE A 122 -9.96 12.05 -9.52
CA PHE A 122 -11.26 11.51 -9.88
C PHE A 122 -12.34 11.79 -8.84
N ASP A 123 -12.04 12.63 -7.84
CA ASP A 123 -12.98 13.15 -6.83
C ASP A 123 -13.86 12.06 -6.20
N ASP A 124 -13.24 10.91 -5.87
CA ASP A 124 -13.91 9.74 -5.30
C ASP A 124 -15.07 9.20 -6.14
N MET A 125 -15.03 9.36 -7.47
CA MET A 125 -16.16 9.03 -8.34
C MET A 125 -16.66 7.59 -8.17
N VAL A 126 -17.97 7.45 -8.29
CA VAL A 126 -18.68 6.17 -8.29
C VAL A 126 -19.87 6.23 -9.26
N PRO A 127 -20.39 5.09 -9.76
CA PRO A 127 -21.47 5.07 -10.75
C PRO A 127 -22.88 5.23 -10.16
N MET A 128 -23.00 5.57 -8.88
CA MET A 128 -24.27 5.75 -8.18
C MET A 128 -24.40 7.17 -7.61
N ASP A 129 -25.65 7.61 -7.37
CA ASP A 129 -25.94 8.96 -6.87
C ASP A 129 -25.43 9.17 -5.43
N ASP A 130 -25.61 8.17 -4.55
CA ASP A 130 -25.10 8.22 -3.18
C ASP A 130 -23.64 7.75 -3.13
N VAL A 131 -22.73 8.72 -3.29
CA VAL A 131 -21.28 8.55 -3.20
C VAL A 131 -20.84 8.01 -1.83
N ASP A 132 -21.60 8.33 -0.79
CA ASP A 132 -21.32 7.95 0.60
C ASP A 132 -21.95 6.60 0.99
N SER A 133 -22.58 5.90 0.05
CA SER A 133 -23.16 4.58 0.28
C SER A 133 -22.11 3.50 0.56
N TRP A 134 -22.54 2.39 1.18
CA TRP A 134 -21.72 1.18 1.31
C TRP A 134 -21.37 0.55 -0.04
N ALA A 135 -22.25 0.70 -1.03
CA ALA A 135 -21.97 0.29 -2.41
C ALA A 135 -20.83 1.13 -3.01
N GLY A 136 -20.84 2.45 -2.81
CA GLY A 136 -19.76 3.34 -3.21
C GLY A 136 -18.43 3.02 -2.52
N PHE A 137 -18.46 2.68 -1.22
CA PHE A 137 -17.28 2.14 -0.51
C PHE A 137 -16.74 0.86 -1.17
N GLY A 138 -17.61 -0.11 -1.47
CA GLY A 138 -17.22 -1.35 -2.13
C GLY A 138 -16.63 -1.12 -3.51
N PHE A 139 -17.28 -0.29 -4.34
CA PHE A 139 -16.82 0.05 -5.69
C PHE A 139 -15.41 0.64 -5.68
N ARG A 140 -15.15 1.64 -4.83
CA ARG A 140 -13.84 2.27 -4.76
C ARG A 140 -12.76 1.36 -4.19
N THR A 141 -13.10 0.50 -3.23
CA THR A 141 -12.19 -0.52 -2.72
C THR A 141 -11.74 -1.47 -3.82
N ILE A 142 -12.70 -2.01 -4.60
CA ILE A 142 -12.42 -2.91 -5.70
C ILE A 142 -11.63 -2.18 -6.80
N GLY A 143 -12.02 -0.95 -7.13
CA GLY A 143 -11.32 -0.10 -8.10
C GLY A 143 -9.85 0.10 -7.75
N VAL A 144 -9.55 0.46 -6.50
CA VAL A 144 -8.16 0.60 -6.01
C VAL A 144 -7.41 -0.72 -6.09
N ILE A 145 -8.02 -1.86 -5.72
CA ILE A 145 -7.37 -3.18 -5.79
C ILE A 145 -7.05 -3.55 -7.25
N VAL A 146 -8.00 -3.36 -8.17
CA VAL A 146 -7.79 -3.65 -9.60
C VAL A 146 -6.67 -2.79 -10.16
N LEU A 147 -6.67 -1.48 -9.88
CA LEU A 147 -5.63 -0.58 -10.32
C LEU A 147 -4.27 -0.88 -9.65
N CYS A 148 -4.26 -1.34 -8.40
CA CYS A 148 -3.04 -1.82 -7.74
C CYS A 148 -2.45 -3.02 -8.48
N VAL A 149 -3.27 -3.99 -8.88
CA VAL A 149 -2.82 -5.16 -9.66
C VAL A 149 -2.28 -4.73 -11.02
N ILE A 150 -2.95 -3.80 -11.71
CA ILE A 150 -2.49 -3.26 -12.99
C ILE A 150 -1.15 -2.53 -12.82
N ASN A 151 -1.03 -1.68 -11.79
CA ASN A 151 0.20 -0.93 -11.50
C ASN A 151 1.37 -1.88 -11.18
N TYR A 152 1.14 -2.88 -10.34
CA TYR A 152 2.11 -3.95 -10.05
C TYR A 152 2.55 -4.68 -11.34
N ALA A 153 1.57 -5.05 -12.18
CA ALA A 153 1.84 -5.76 -13.42
C ALA A 153 2.67 -4.90 -14.38
N ILE A 154 2.36 -3.62 -14.54
CA ILE A 154 3.16 -2.69 -15.37
C ILE A 154 4.58 -2.57 -14.81
N PHE A 155 4.73 -2.41 -13.50
CA PHE A 155 6.03 -2.20 -12.88
C PHE A 155 6.96 -3.41 -13.05
N TYR A 156 6.50 -4.59 -12.65
CA TYR A 156 7.32 -5.79 -12.67
C TYR A 156 7.24 -6.56 -13.99
N HIS A 157 6.05 -6.82 -14.51
CA HIS A 157 5.89 -7.67 -15.70
C HIS A 157 5.98 -6.87 -17.01
N GLY A 158 5.52 -5.62 -17.00
CA GLY A 158 5.64 -4.68 -18.11
C GLY A 158 7.02 -4.04 -18.23
N ASP A 159 7.97 -4.39 -17.35
CA ASP A 159 9.37 -3.97 -17.42
C ASP A 159 9.58 -2.45 -17.31
N PHE A 160 8.73 -1.77 -16.53
CA PHE A 160 8.74 -0.31 -16.37
C PHE A 160 10.12 0.27 -16.05
N GLY A 161 10.93 -0.39 -15.24
CA GLY A 161 12.26 0.15 -14.94
C GLY A 161 13.22 0.14 -16.13
N SER A 162 13.06 -0.74 -17.10
CA SER A 162 13.86 -0.72 -18.33
C SER A 162 13.50 0.46 -19.22
N TRP A 163 12.22 0.64 -19.55
CA TRP A 163 11.80 1.67 -20.52
C TRP A 163 11.37 2.99 -19.88
N GLY A 164 10.80 2.97 -18.69
CA GLY A 164 10.33 4.15 -17.96
C GLY A 164 11.42 4.80 -17.11
N LEU A 165 12.32 4.00 -16.52
CA LEU A 165 13.43 4.49 -15.69
C LEU A 165 14.79 4.41 -16.39
N GLY A 166 14.89 3.71 -17.52
CA GLY A 166 16.16 3.53 -18.23
C GLY A 166 17.20 2.70 -17.48
N ASN A 167 16.77 1.86 -16.53
CA ASN A 167 17.68 1.07 -15.70
C ASN A 167 18.13 -0.22 -16.44
N PRO A 168 19.41 -0.32 -16.85
CA PRO A 168 19.90 -1.47 -17.60
C PRO A 168 20.03 -2.77 -16.76
N HIS A 169 19.88 -2.69 -15.44
CA HIS A 169 20.02 -3.83 -14.51
C HIS A 169 18.68 -4.37 -14.00
N TRP A 170 17.60 -4.18 -14.76
CA TRP A 170 16.24 -4.56 -14.36
C TRP A 170 15.96 -6.09 -14.33
N GLY A 171 16.93 -6.92 -14.72
CA GLY A 171 16.81 -8.40 -14.74
C GLY A 171 16.48 -9.02 -13.37
N HIS A 172 16.85 -8.37 -12.26
CA HIS A 172 16.53 -8.80 -10.89
C HIS A 172 15.50 -7.89 -10.20
N LYS A 173 14.60 -7.27 -10.97
CA LYS A 173 13.57 -6.30 -10.52
C LYS A 173 12.79 -6.69 -9.28
N PHE A 174 12.42 -7.96 -9.09
CA PHE A 174 11.67 -8.36 -7.90
C PHE A 174 12.49 -8.20 -6.61
N VAL A 175 13.81 -8.43 -6.67
CA VAL A 175 14.71 -8.36 -5.49
C VAL A 175 15.31 -6.97 -5.31
N HIS A 176 15.59 -6.27 -6.42
CA HIS A 176 16.36 -5.01 -6.41
C HIS A 176 15.63 -3.83 -7.08
N GLY A 177 14.37 -4.00 -7.48
CA GLY A 177 13.59 -2.93 -8.12
C GLY A 177 13.12 -1.85 -7.15
N GLU A 178 13.13 -2.14 -5.85
CA GLU A 178 12.80 -1.20 -4.75
C GLU A 178 11.54 -0.38 -5.07
N SER A 179 10.47 -1.08 -5.48
CA SER A 179 9.28 -0.45 -6.05
C SER A 179 8.63 0.58 -5.15
N LEU A 180 8.79 0.42 -3.84
CA LEU A 180 8.24 1.32 -2.85
C LEU A 180 8.81 2.74 -2.99
N ILE A 181 10.11 2.89 -3.26
CA ILE A 181 10.74 4.19 -3.51
C ILE A 181 10.07 4.88 -4.70
N TRP A 182 9.83 4.13 -5.77
CA TRP A 182 9.19 4.66 -6.98
C TRP A 182 7.73 5.02 -6.73
N ASN A 183 6.98 4.20 -6.00
CA ASN A 183 5.60 4.52 -5.63
C ASN A 183 5.54 5.81 -4.80
N PHE A 184 6.41 6.00 -3.79
CA PHE A 184 6.49 7.25 -3.04
C PHE A 184 6.95 8.43 -3.90
N TRP A 185 7.92 8.21 -4.80
CA TRP A 185 8.42 9.26 -5.69
C TRP A 185 7.29 9.82 -6.56
N TRP A 186 6.45 8.96 -7.16
CA TRP A 186 5.34 9.37 -8.04
C TRP A 186 4.18 10.06 -7.33
N ILE A 187 4.03 9.84 -6.02
CA ILE A 187 3.03 10.57 -5.22
C ILE A 187 3.39 12.05 -5.12
N ILE A 188 4.69 12.39 -5.07
CA ILE A 188 5.16 13.77 -4.96
C ILE A 188 4.64 14.63 -6.12
N PRO A 189 4.92 14.33 -7.41
CA PRO A 189 4.42 15.14 -8.52
C PRO A 189 2.89 15.10 -8.63
N LEU A 190 2.24 13.97 -8.27
CA LEU A 190 0.78 13.85 -8.28
C LEU A 190 0.13 14.86 -7.33
N LEU A 191 0.55 14.85 -6.05
CA LEU A 191 0.04 15.75 -5.02
C LEU A 191 0.50 17.17 -5.24
N TRP A 192 1.75 17.37 -5.70
CA TRP A 192 2.24 18.71 -6.06
C TRP A 192 1.41 19.36 -7.16
N ASN A 193 1.07 18.61 -8.22
CA ASN A 193 0.25 19.14 -9.30
C ASN A 193 -1.20 19.43 -8.83
N GLU A 194 -1.77 18.59 -7.97
CA GLU A 194 -3.11 18.88 -7.44
C GLU A 194 -3.12 20.08 -6.48
N TRP A 195 -2.22 20.11 -5.50
CA TRP A 195 -2.19 21.16 -4.46
C TRP A 195 -1.73 22.53 -4.96
N PHE A 196 -0.81 22.57 -5.93
CA PHE A 196 -0.20 23.83 -6.36
C PHE A 196 -0.61 24.27 -7.77
N PHE A 197 -1.12 23.36 -8.60
CA PHE A 197 -1.51 23.65 -9.99
C PHE A 197 -2.97 23.31 -10.30
N HIS A 198 -3.76 22.93 -9.28
CA HIS A 198 -5.17 22.59 -9.43
C HIS A 198 -5.45 21.61 -10.58
N LYS A 199 -4.59 20.59 -10.70
CA LYS A 199 -4.69 19.52 -11.72
C LYS A 199 -4.47 19.99 -13.18
N TRP A 200 -3.89 21.17 -13.41
CA TRP A 200 -3.56 21.67 -14.76
C TRP A 200 -2.47 20.81 -15.43
N PRO A 201 -2.53 20.53 -16.76
CA PRO A 201 -3.52 21.01 -17.73
C PRO A 201 -4.74 20.09 -17.89
N PHE A 202 -4.88 19.06 -17.05
CA PHE A 202 -5.89 18.02 -17.24
C PHE A 202 -7.30 18.50 -16.87
N TYR A 203 -7.41 19.49 -15.98
CA TYR A 203 -8.66 20.10 -15.58
C TYR A 203 -8.60 21.61 -15.80
N GLU A 204 -9.51 22.12 -16.62
CA GLU A 204 -9.74 23.56 -16.76
C GLU A 204 -10.79 24.00 -15.75
N HIS A 205 -10.48 25.02 -14.95
CA HIS A 205 -11.52 25.71 -14.19
C HIS A 205 -12.48 26.37 -15.18
N LYS A 206 -13.70 25.83 -15.28
CA LYS A 206 -14.81 26.62 -15.85
C LYS A 206 -15.05 27.77 -14.88
N HIS A 207 -14.54 28.95 -15.22
CA HIS A 207 -14.92 30.19 -14.54
C HIS A 207 -16.44 30.32 -14.65
N HIS A 208 -17.15 30.12 -13.54
CA HIS A 208 -18.55 30.48 -13.37
C HIS A 208 -18.63 31.82 -12.66
#